data_AF-A0A9E1KX11-F1
#
_entry.id   AF-A0A9E1KX11-F1
#
_cell.length_a   1.000
_cell.length_b   1.000
_cell.length_c   1.000
_cell.angle_alpha   90.00
_cell.angle_beta   90.00
_cell.angle_gamma   90.00
#
_symmetry.space_group_name_H-M   'P 1'
#
loop_
_entity.id
_entity.type
_entity.pdbx_description
1 polymer ?
#
loop_
_entity_poly.entity_id
_entity_poly.type
_entity_poly.pdbx_seq_one_letter_code
_entity_poly.pdbx_strand_id
1 'polypeptide(L)'
;MSINTLIIGSCCILLGELIRIYGVAYIGGVSRTRTFSTGQNLITGGPFSHVRNPLYIGNLFLSGGLAIFANVGLYFNLIFFAFFFIQYIPVIHWEENNLREIFGKTFDDYTQKVPRWIPSLFSKIEDQEIVTGEYKTALKSERNTLTSAIVLYVLILWRSGWLGYWFPELIQ
;
A
#
# COMPACT_ATOMS: atom_id res chain seq x y z
N MET A 1 24.90 3.00 5.48
CA MET A 1 23.58 3.65 5.57
C MET A 1 23.75 5.03 6.18
N SER A 2 23.06 6.03 5.65
CA SER A 2 23.01 7.38 6.24
C SER A 2 21.81 7.48 7.19
N ILE A 3 21.91 8.35 8.19
CA ILE A 3 20.77 8.67 9.07
C ILE A 3 19.58 9.22 8.28
N ASN A 4 19.85 9.95 7.19
CA ASN A 4 18.80 10.49 6.33
C ASN A 4 18.03 9.39 5.61
N THR A 5 18.73 8.37 5.09
CA THR A 5 18.08 7.25 4.38
C THR A 5 17.27 6.37 5.33
N LEU A 6 17.72 6.25 6.59
CA LEU A 6 16.96 5.60 7.66
C LEU A 6 15.65 6.34 7.91
N ILE A 7 15.71 7.64 8.23
CA ILE A 7 14.52 8.43 8.58
C ILE A 7 13.54 8.48 7.40
N ILE A 8 14.01 8.82 6.20
CA ILE A 8 13.16 8.93 5.02
C ILE A 8 12.53 7.57 4.68
N GLY A 9 13.34 6.50 4.68
CA GLY A 9 12.85 5.15 4.39
C GLY A 9 11.79 4.69 5.40
N SER A 10 12.02 4.90 6.69
CA SER A 10 11.05 4.55 7.75
C SER A 10 9.77 5.37 7.65
N CYS A 11 9.84 6.67 7.37
CA CYS A 11 8.65 7.49 7.14
C CYS A 11 7.84 6.99 5.94
N CYS A 12 8.49 6.63 4.82
CA CYS A 12 7.81 6.07 3.66
C CYS A 12 7.16 4.71 3.97
N ILE A 13 7.86 3.83 4.69
CA ILE A 13 7.31 2.52 5.11
C ILE A 13 6.05 2.70 5.96
N LEU A 14 6.12 3.57 6.97
CA LEU A 14 4.98 3.84 7.86
C LEU A 14 3.80 4.44 7.09
N LEU A 15 4.06 5.43 6.23
CA LEU A 15 3.01 6.03 5.40
C LEU A 15 2.36 5.01 4.47
N GLY A 16 3.16 4.17 3.80
CA GLY A 16 2.66 3.12 2.92
C GLY A 16 1.75 2.14 3.65
N GLU A 17 2.15 1.72 4.84
CA GLU A 17 1.35 0.78 5.64
C GLU A 17 0.06 1.42 6.18
N LEU A 18 0.10 2.68 6.60
CA LEU A 18 -1.11 3.40 7.01
C LEU A 18 -2.13 3.53 5.87
N ILE A 19 -1.68 3.82 4.65
CA ILE A 19 -2.54 3.86 3.45
C ILE A 19 -3.17 2.48 3.20
N ARG A 20 -2.38 1.40 3.34
CA ARG A 20 -2.87 0.03 3.13
C ARG A 20 -3.89 -0.37 4.18
N ILE A 21 -3.62 -0.12 5.46
CA ILE A 21 -4.57 -0.37 6.55
C ILE A 21 -5.86 0.41 6.34
N TYR A 22 -5.76 1.69 5.95
CA TYR A 22 -6.93 2.52 5.67
C TYR A 22 -7.75 1.99 4.50
N GLY A 23 -7.10 1.56 3.40
CA GLY A 23 -7.79 0.96 2.26
C GLY A 23 -8.45 -0.38 2.59
N VAL A 24 -7.73 -1.27 3.27
CA VAL A 24 -8.26 -2.57 3.67
C VAL A 24 -9.41 -2.45 4.67
N ALA A 25 -9.41 -1.44 5.54
CA ALA A 25 -10.53 -1.17 6.42
C ALA A 25 -11.84 -0.89 5.65
N TYR A 26 -11.75 -0.31 4.44
CA TYR A 26 -12.90 -0.05 3.56
C TYR A 26 -13.26 -1.24 2.66
N ILE A 27 -12.28 -2.07 2.27
CA ILE A 27 -12.56 -3.32 1.54
C ILE A 27 -13.19 -4.39 2.47
N GLY A 28 -12.84 -4.36 3.75
CA GLY A 28 -13.03 -5.49 4.66
C GLY A 28 -12.04 -6.62 4.36
N GLY A 29 -12.01 -7.65 5.21
CA GLY A 29 -11.08 -8.80 5.11
C GLY A 29 -11.21 -9.66 3.82
N VAL A 30 -12.02 -9.22 2.85
CA VAL A 30 -12.28 -9.86 1.56
C VAL A 30 -11.15 -9.57 0.55
N SER A 31 -10.22 -8.65 0.84
CA SER A 31 -9.18 -8.18 -0.12
C SER A 31 -8.28 -9.26 -0.75
N ARG A 32 -8.25 -10.49 -0.21
CA ARG A 32 -7.44 -11.60 -0.74
C ARG A 32 -8.20 -12.62 -1.57
N THR A 33 -9.52 -12.66 -1.46
CA THR A 33 -10.36 -13.53 -2.29
C THR A 33 -10.73 -12.71 -3.50
N ARG A 34 -10.15 -13.03 -4.65
CA ARG A 34 -10.49 -12.45 -5.97
C ARG A 34 -11.91 -12.84 -6.41
N THR A 35 -12.86 -12.79 -5.49
CA THR A 35 -14.23 -13.26 -5.61
C THR A 35 -15.10 -12.09 -5.22
N PHE A 36 -15.34 -11.22 -6.19
CA PHE A 36 -16.42 -10.25 -6.09
C PHE A 36 -17.72 -11.02 -6.17
N SER A 37 -18.35 -11.25 -5.02
CA SER A 37 -19.70 -11.80 -4.95
C SER A 37 -20.67 -10.79 -5.55
N THR A 38 -21.62 -11.27 -6.35
CA THR A 38 -22.66 -10.53 -7.09
C THR A 38 -23.67 -9.77 -6.21
N GLY A 39 -23.31 -9.39 -4.98
CA GLY A 39 -24.14 -8.60 -4.06
C GLY A 39 -23.36 -7.60 -3.20
N GLN A 40 -22.06 -7.39 -3.44
CA GLN A 40 -21.29 -6.32 -2.77
C GLN A 40 -21.38 -5.03 -3.58
N ASN A 41 -21.57 -3.89 -2.92
CA ASN A 41 -21.53 -2.58 -3.57
C ASN A 41 -20.09 -2.20 -3.97
N LEU A 42 -19.96 -1.35 -5.00
CA LEU A 42 -18.67 -0.77 -5.36
C LEU A 42 -18.15 0.09 -4.19
N ILE A 43 -16.96 -0.24 -3.70
CA ILE A 43 -16.28 0.49 -2.63
C ILE A 43 -15.75 1.79 -3.23
N THR A 44 -16.27 2.92 -2.74
CA THR A 44 -15.90 4.25 -3.23
C THR A 44 -15.56 5.24 -2.10
N GLY A 45 -15.73 4.82 -0.84
CA GLY A 45 -15.43 5.64 0.34
C GLY A 45 -13.95 5.62 0.76
N GLY A 46 -13.62 6.50 1.69
CA GLY A 46 -12.31 6.60 2.33
C GLY A 46 -11.19 6.86 1.31
N PRO A 47 -10.10 6.08 1.31
CA PRO A 47 -8.99 6.33 0.38
C PRO A 47 -9.36 6.07 -1.09
N PHE A 48 -10.39 5.26 -1.35
CA PHE A 48 -10.91 5.02 -2.70
C PHE A 48 -11.62 6.25 -3.28
N SER A 49 -12.06 7.18 -2.45
CA SER A 49 -12.66 8.43 -2.91
C SER A 49 -11.63 9.43 -3.47
N HIS A 50 -10.35 9.25 -3.09
CA HIS A 50 -9.24 10.11 -3.49
C HIS A 50 -8.43 9.55 -4.66
N VAL A 51 -8.26 8.22 -4.71
CA VAL A 51 -7.54 7.51 -5.78
C VAL A 51 -8.16 6.13 -5.95
N ARG A 52 -8.28 5.64 -7.19
CA ARG A 52 -8.94 4.35 -7.44
C ARG A 52 -8.19 3.14 -6.89
N ASN A 53 -6.87 3.28 -6.74
CA ASN A 53 -5.94 2.18 -6.45
C ASN A 53 -5.05 2.49 -5.23
N PRO A 54 -5.62 2.84 -4.05
CA PRO A 54 -4.85 3.35 -2.92
C PRO A 54 -3.89 2.30 -2.34
N LEU A 55 -4.24 1.01 -2.39
CA LEU A 55 -3.37 -0.07 -1.93
C LEU A 55 -2.07 -0.15 -2.73
N TYR A 56 -2.12 0.12 -4.04
CA TYR A 56 -0.92 0.15 -4.88
C TYR A 56 -0.04 1.36 -4.57
N ILE A 57 -0.64 2.51 -4.25
CA ILE A 57 0.11 3.67 -3.73
C ILE A 57 0.79 3.30 -2.40
N GLY A 58 0.07 2.64 -1.49
CA GLY A 58 0.64 2.14 -0.25
C GLY A 58 1.78 1.15 -0.48
N ASN A 59 1.63 0.22 -1.43
CA ASN A 59 2.70 -0.72 -1.82
C ASN A 59 3.93 0.02 -2.35
N LEU A 60 3.75 1.07 -3.15
CA LEU A 60 4.84 1.89 -3.68
C LEU A 60 5.63 2.54 -2.55
N PHE A 61 4.95 3.16 -1.58
CA PHE A 61 5.60 3.78 -0.42
C PHE A 61 6.28 2.75 0.48
N LEU A 62 5.64 1.58 0.69
CA LEU A 62 6.20 0.51 1.52
C LEU A 62 7.49 -0.06 0.92
N SER A 63 7.43 -0.51 -0.34
CA SER A 63 8.56 -1.15 -1.01
C SER A 63 9.64 -0.17 -1.46
N GLY A 64 9.26 1.02 -1.94
CA GLY A 64 10.19 2.11 -2.23
C GLY A 64 10.86 2.65 -0.96
N GLY A 65 10.11 2.78 0.13
CA GLY A 65 10.64 3.13 1.45
C GLY A 65 11.67 2.11 1.94
N LEU A 66 11.43 0.81 1.73
CA LEU A 66 12.39 -0.24 2.04
C LEU A 66 13.67 -0.14 1.18
N ALA A 67 13.56 0.18 -0.11
CA ALA A 67 14.71 0.40 -0.97
C ALA A 67 15.55 1.61 -0.54
N ILE A 68 14.90 2.72 -0.16
CA ILE A 68 15.56 3.89 0.41
C ILE A 68 16.22 3.54 1.74
N PHE A 69 15.50 2.86 2.64
CA PHE A 69 15.98 2.43 3.95
C PHE A 69 17.24 1.56 3.82
N ALA A 70 17.22 0.57 2.93
CA ALA A 70 18.35 -0.30 2.62
C ALA A 70 19.53 0.43 1.94
N ASN A 71 19.36 1.71 1.57
CA ASN A 71 20.38 2.54 0.94
C ASN A 71 20.99 1.86 -0.31
N VAL A 72 20.14 1.29 -1.17
CA VAL A 72 20.56 0.57 -2.39
C VAL A 72 21.14 1.49 -3.48
N GLY A 73 21.04 2.82 -3.30
CA GLY A 73 21.52 3.82 -4.25
C GLY A 73 20.48 4.26 -5.27
N LEU A 74 20.67 5.46 -5.85
CA LEU A 74 19.68 6.11 -6.71
C LEU A 74 19.33 5.27 -7.96
N TYR A 75 20.34 4.67 -8.60
CA TYR A 75 20.15 3.86 -9.80
C TYR A 75 19.20 2.67 -9.56
N PHE A 76 19.41 1.94 -8.47
CA PHE A 76 18.54 0.81 -8.10
C PHE A 76 17.13 1.26 -7.69
N ASN A 77 17.00 2.42 -7.05
CA ASN A 77 15.68 3.00 -6.77
C ASN A 77 14.92 3.31 -8.07
N LEU A 78 15.58 3.90 -9.08
CA LEU A 78 14.95 4.18 -10.38
C LEU A 78 14.52 2.90 -11.11
N ILE A 79 15.37 1.87 -11.09
CA ILE A 79 15.02 0.54 -11.61
C ILE A 79 13.79 0.00 -10.89
N PHE A 80 13.80 0.03 -9.55
CA PHE A 80 12.67 -0.42 -8.75
C PHE A 80 11.38 0.31 -9.14
N PHE A 81 11.40 1.65 -9.25
CA PHE A 81 10.23 2.43 -9.68
C PHE A 81 9.73 2.00 -11.07
N ALA A 82 10.63 1.83 -12.04
CA ALA A 82 10.25 1.38 -13.38
C ALA A 82 9.59 -0.02 -13.35
N PHE A 83 10.21 -0.98 -12.65
CA PHE A 83 9.68 -2.33 -12.50
C PHE A 83 8.33 -2.36 -11.77
N PHE A 84 8.15 -1.50 -10.76
CA PHE A 84 6.89 -1.36 -10.04
C PHE A 84 5.75 -1.03 -11.02
N PHE A 85 5.93 -0.02 -11.87
CA PHE A 85 4.90 0.35 -12.84
C PHE A 85 4.69 -0.73 -13.92
N ILE A 86 5.76 -1.35 -14.41
CA ILE A 86 5.67 -2.46 -15.37
C ILE A 86 4.85 -3.62 -14.80
N GLN A 87 5.04 -3.94 -13.51
CA GLN A 87 4.32 -5.02 -12.84
C GLN A 87 2.86 -4.65 -12.56
N TYR A 88 2.60 -3.45 -12.02
CA TYR A 88 1.28 -3.12 -11.48
C TYR A 88 0.33 -2.46 -12.47
N ILE A 89 0.81 -1.82 -13.55
CA ILE A 89 -0.06 -1.27 -14.59
C ILE A 89 -0.96 -2.37 -15.19
N PRO A 90 -0.45 -3.55 -15.62
CA PRO A 90 -1.30 -4.61 -16.17
C PRO A 90 -2.31 -5.15 -15.15
N VAL A 91 -1.88 -5.31 -13.89
CA VAL A 91 -2.73 -5.82 -12.81
C VAL A 91 -3.90 -4.87 -12.56
N ILE A 92 -3.62 -3.56 -12.43
CA ILE A 92 -4.66 -2.54 -12.24
C ILE A 92 -5.63 -2.51 -13.42
N HIS A 93 -5.14 -2.62 -14.67
CA HIS A 93 -6.05 -2.67 -15.82
C HIS A 93 -6.96 -3.89 -15.79
N TRP A 94 -6.44 -5.06 -15.42
CA TRP A 94 -7.24 -6.27 -15.27
C TRP A 94 -8.28 -6.13 -14.16
N GLU A 95 -7.91 -5.59 -12.99
CA GLU A 95 -8.83 -5.35 -11.89
C GLU A 95 -9.91 -4.32 -12.25
N GLU A 96 -9.55 -3.21 -12.88
CA GLU A 96 -10.51 -2.20 -13.35
C GLU A 96 -11.47 -2.76 -14.40
N ASN A 97 -11.00 -3.64 -15.29
CA ASN A 97 -11.86 -4.29 -16.27
C ASN A 97 -12.84 -5.26 -15.60
N ASN A 98 -12.39 -6.08 -14.64
CA ASN A 98 -13.29 -6.93 -13.87
C ASN A 98 -14.34 -6.10 -13.11
N LEU A 99 -13.93 -5.00 -12.47
CA LEU A 99 -14.86 -4.09 -11.79
C LEU A 99 -15.87 -3.49 -12.78
N ARG A 100 -15.45 -3.14 -14.00
CA ARG A 100 -16.36 -2.68 -15.04
C ARG A 100 -17.33 -3.77 -15.48
N GLU A 101 -16.90 -5.02 -15.60
CA GLU A 101 -17.78 -6.15 -15.95
C GLU A 101 -18.84 -6.41 -14.87
N ILE A 102 -18.48 -6.25 -13.59
CA ILE A 102 -19.37 -6.50 -12.44
C ILE A 102 -20.33 -5.32 -12.22
N PHE A 103 -19.83 -4.08 -12.25
CA PHE A 103 -20.55 -2.88 -11.82
C PHE A 103 -21.03 -1.98 -12.96
N GLY A 104 -20.56 -2.22 -14.19
CA GLY A 104 -20.95 -1.48 -15.39
C GLY A 104 -20.89 0.04 -15.21
N LYS A 105 -22.01 0.71 -15.46
CA LYS A 105 -22.15 2.17 -15.40
C LYS A 105 -21.72 2.76 -14.05
N THR A 106 -21.99 2.07 -12.94
CA THR A 106 -21.59 2.54 -11.61
C THR A 106 -20.08 2.72 -11.50
N PHE A 107 -19.31 1.80 -12.08
CA PHE A 107 -17.85 1.92 -12.12
C PHE A 107 -17.39 3.01 -13.09
N ASP A 108 -18.02 3.13 -14.26
CA ASP A 108 -17.67 4.19 -15.21
C ASP A 108 -17.90 5.60 -14.63
N ASP A 109 -19.04 5.83 -13.96
CA ASP A 109 -19.34 7.08 -13.26
C ASP A 109 -18.32 7.38 -12.13
N TYR A 110 -17.85 6.33 -11.45
CA TYR A 110 -16.78 6.42 -10.46
C TYR A 110 -15.44 6.84 -11.09
N THR A 111 -15.07 6.26 -12.23
CA THR A 111 -13.80 6.58 -12.92
C THR A 111 -13.70 8.02 -13.41
N GLN A 112 -14.83 8.67 -13.68
CA GLN A 112 -14.88 10.09 -14.06
C GLN A 112 -14.59 11.03 -12.89
N LYS A 113 -14.85 10.58 -11.65
CA LYS A 113 -14.69 11.39 -10.44
C LYS A 113 -13.34 11.18 -9.78
N VAL A 114 -12.79 9.96 -9.88
CA VAL A 114 -11.59 9.56 -9.11
C VAL A 114 -10.42 9.21 -10.02
N PRO A 115 -9.26 9.85 -9.85
CA PRO A 115 -8.06 9.57 -10.63
C PRO A 115 -7.49 8.17 -10.34
N ARG A 116 -6.78 7.59 -11.31
CA ARG A 116 -6.20 6.24 -11.19
C ARG A 116 -5.00 6.19 -10.23
N TRP A 117 -4.12 7.18 -10.30
CA TRP A 117 -2.78 7.15 -9.70
C TRP A 117 -2.50 8.29 -8.72
N ILE A 118 -2.80 9.53 -9.10
CA ILE A 118 -2.48 10.70 -8.29
C ILE A 118 -3.69 11.04 -7.43
N PRO A 119 -3.60 10.95 -6.08
CA PRO A 119 -4.73 11.23 -5.22
C PRO A 119 -5.24 12.67 -5.37
N SER A 120 -6.56 12.82 -5.47
CA SER A 120 -7.20 14.12 -5.37
C SER A 120 -7.15 14.62 -3.93
N LEU A 121 -6.81 15.89 -3.72
CA LEU A 121 -6.85 16.51 -2.38
C LEU A 121 -8.28 16.64 -1.84
N PHE A 122 -9.26 16.76 -2.74
CA PHE A 122 -10.67 16.89 -2.40
C PHE A 122 -11.45 15.75 -3.05
N SER A 123 -12.12 14.94 -2.23
CA SER A 123 -13.02 13.90 -2.72
C SER A 123 -14.25 14.53 -3.37
N LYS A 124 -14.67 13.98 -4.51
CA LYS A 124 -15.93 14.31 -5.19
C LYS A 124 -17.02 13.26 -4.93
N ILE A 125 -16.73 12.31 -4.06
CA ILE A 125 -17.61 11.21 -3.70
C ILE A 125 -18.03 11.40 -2.26
N GLU A 126 -19.33 11.29 -2.03
CA GLU A 126 -19.89 11.28 -0.69
C GLU A 126 -19.44 10.01 0.03
N ASP A 127 -18.87 10.19 1.21
CA ASP A 127 -18.21 9.10 1.92
C ASP A 127 -19.24 8.03 2.28
N GLN A 128 -19.03 6.80 1.81
CA GLN A 128 -19.87 5.69 2.23
C GLN A 128 -19.66 5.47 3.73
N GLU A 129 -20.74 5.40 4.51
CA GLU A 129 -20.67 5.09 5.94
C GLU A 129 -19.78 3.85 6.12
N ILE A 130 -18.73 4.02 6.93
CA ILE A 130 -17.83 2.94 7.28
C ILE A 130 -18.72 1.82 7.82
N VAL A 131 -18.73 0.66 7.17
CA VAL A 131 -19.19 -0.56 7.82
C VAL A 131 -18.13 -0.82 8.89
N THR A 132 -18.33 -0.22 10.06
CA THR A 132 -17.41 -0.24 11.20
C THR A 132 -17.29 -1.67 11.68
N GLY A 133 -16.34 -2.40 11.11
CA GLY A 133 -16.07 -3.78 11.49
C GLY A 133 -15.05 -4.38 10.55
N GLU A 134 -13.74 -4.35 10.80
CA GLU A 134 -13.04 -4.09 12.04
C GLU A 134 -11.61 -3.69 11.62
N TYR A 135 -11.04 -2.59 12.12
CA TYR A 135 -9.59 -2.35 11.98
C TYR A 135 -8.77 -3.56 12.45
N LYS A 136 -9.31 -4.36 13.38
CA LYS A 136 -8.76 -5.66 13.79
C LYS A 136 -8.65 -6.66 12.63
N THR A 137 -9.66 -6.74 11.77
CA THR A 137 -9.65 -7.59 10.59
C THR A 137 -8.71 -7.05 9.51
N ALA A 138 -8.64 -5.73 9.34
CA ALA A 138 -7.64 -5.10 8.46
C ALA A 138 -6.21 -5.44 8.93
N LEU A 139 -5.90 -5.21 10.21
CA LEU A 139 -4.62 -5.56 10.81
C LEU A 139 -4.31 -7.05 10.71
N LYS A 140 -5.30 -7.93 10.91
CA LYS A 140 -5.12 -9.38 10.76
C LYS A 140 -4.79 -9.76 9.33
N SER A 141 -5.45 -9.13 8.35
CA SER A 141 -5.17 -9.34 6.93
C SER A 141 -3.83 -8.74 6.50
N GLU A 142 -3.31 -7.76 7.24
CA GLU A 142 -2.00 -7.16 7.00
C GLU A 142 -0.85 -7.77 7.81
N ARG A 143 -1.16 -8.71 8.72
CA ARG A 143 -0.16 -9.35 9.58
C ARG A 143 1.04 -9.88 8.81
N ASN A 144 0.82 -10.53 7.66
CA ASN A 144 1.92 -11.09 6.87
C ASN A 144 2.81 -9.97 6.31
N THR A 145 2.21 -8.89 5.82
CA THR A 145 2.96 -7.73 5.31
C THR A 145 3.76 -7.05 6.40
N LEU A 146 3.14 -6.85 7.57
CA LEU A 146 3.78 -6.30 8.77
C LEU A 146 4.93 -7.19 9.24
N THR A 147 4.72 -8.50 9.35
CA THR A 147 5.77 -9.46 9.73
C THR A 147 6.93 -9.39 8.73
N SER A 148 6.65 -9.42 7.42
CA SER A 148 7.69 -9.33 6.40
C SER A 148 8.44 -8.00 6.46
N ALA A 149 7.73 -6.88 6.64
CA ALA A 149 8.35 -5.56 6.77
C ALA A 149 9.26 -5.49 7.99
N ILE A 150 8.81 -5.96 9.15
CA ILE A 150 9.59 -5.98 10.40
C ILE A 150 10.82 -6.88 10.25
N VAL A 151 10.66 -8.08 9.70
CA VAL A 151 11.77 -9.01 9.48
C VAL A 151 12.82 -8.38 8.55
N LEU A 152 12.40 -7.80 7.43
CA LEU A 152 13.32 -7.13 6.50
C LEU A 152 14.00 -5.92 7.15
N TYR A 153 13.26 -5.12 7.93
CA TYR A 153 13.78 -3.98 8.66
C TYR A 153 14.90 -4.40 9.62
N VAL A 154 14.67 -5.45 10.43
CA VAL A 154 15.65 -5.99 11.37
C VAL A 154 16.86 -6.58 10.63
N LEU A 155 16.63 -7.35 9.56
CA LEU A 155 17.71 -7.93 8.76
C LEU A 155 18.61 -6.86 8.13
N ILE A 156 18.03 -5.76 7.64
CA ILE A 156 18.78 -4.64 7.06
C ILE A 156 19.59 -3.91 8.14
N LEU A 157 19.02 -3.66 9.32
CA LEU A 157 19.75 -3.08 10.45
C LEU A 157 20.89 -3.98 10.92
N TRP A 158 20.70 -5.30 10.86
CA TRP A 158 21.73 -6.26 11.24
C TRP A 158 22.86 -6.28 10.23
N ARG A 159 22.50 -6.44 8.94
CA ARG A 159 23.43 -6.46 7.80
C ARG A 159 24.28 -5.19 7.69
N SER A 160 23.75 -4.06 8.14
CA SER A 160 24.41 -2.75 8.08
C SER A 160 25.29 -2.43 9.30
N GLY A 161 25.34 -3.31 10.31
CA GLY A 161 26.11 -3.11 11.54
C GLY A 161 25.50 -2.09 12.51
N TRP A 162 24.34 -1.53 12.19
CA TRP A 162 23.64 -0.56 13.04
C TRP A 162 23.12 -1.19 14.33
N LEU A 163 22.70 -2.46 14.30
CA LEU A 163 22.32 -3.18 15.52
C LEU A 163 23.45 -3.22 16.55
N GLY A 164 24.70 -3.32 16.12
CA GLY A 164 25.88 -3.28 16.99
C GLY A 164 26.19 -1.92 17.59
N TYR A 165 25.83 -0.84 16.89
CA TYR A 165 25.97 0.51 17.39
C TYR A 165 24.97 0.80 18.52
N TRP A 166 23.74 0.27 18.40
CA TRP A 166 22.67 0.52 19.38
C TRP A 166 22.64 -0.51 20.51
N PHE A 167 23.09 -1.74 20.25
CA PHE A 167 23.12 -2.86 21.20
C PHE A 167 24.48 -3.56 21.17
N PRO A 168 25.52 -2.93 21.75
CA PRO A 168 26.87 -3.51 21.76
C PRO A 168 26.95 -4.86 22.49
N GLU A 169 26.02 -5.13 23.43
CA GLU A 169 25.93 -6.38 24.20
C GLU A 169 25.58 -7.61 23.36
N LEU A 170 24.99 -7.44 22.17
CA LEU A 170 24.58 -8.55 21.29
C LEU A 170 25.69 -9.05 20.34
N ILE A 171 26.87 -8.41 20.35
CA ILE A 171 27.99 -8.70 19.43
C ILE A 171 29.23 -9.25 20.17
N GLN A 172 29.17 -9.40 21.50
CA GLN A 172 30.15 -10.16 22.28
C GLN A 172 29.83 -11.67 22.24
#